data_AF-A0A425C0Y2-F1
#
_entry.id   AF-A0A425C0Y2-F1
#
_cell.length_a   1.000
_cell.length_b   1.000
_cell.length_c   1.000
_cell.angle_alpha   90.00
_cell.angle_beta   90.00
_cell.angle_gamma   90.00
#
_symmetry.space_group_name_H-M   'P 1'
#
loop_
_entity.id
_entity.type
_entity.pdbx_description
1 polymer ?
#
loop_
_entity_poly.entity_id
_entity_poly.type
_entity_poly.pdbx_seq_one_letter_code
_entity_poly.pdbx_strand_id
1 'polypeptide(L)'
;MWVFKCKHGREQHLVVALMNKFVEFAYRGEPFMVISVVSSSSNGFIYVEAERKPHARDCLNGLRDVQQWLMKLVPIHEMTSILDV
;
A
#
# COMPACT_ATOMS: atom_id res chain seq x y z
N MET A 1 -8.88 4.28 -1.20
CA MET A 1 -7.75 3.63 -0.48
C MET A 1 -8.08 2.18 -0.15
N TRP A 2 -7.07 1.32 -0.15
CA TRP A 2 -7.14 -0.10 0.20
C TRP A 2 -6.22 -0.35 1.40
N VAL A 3 -6.71 -1.05 2.41
CA VAL A 3 -5.92 -1.40 3.61
C VAL A 3 -5.42 -2.82 3.52
N PHE A 4 -4.16 -3.04 3.88
CA PHE A 4 -3.52 -4.34 3.94
C PHE A 4 -2.92 -4.57 5.32
N LYS A 5 -3.16 -5.76 5.87
CA LYS A 5 -2.47 -6.21 7.08
C LYS A 5 -1.02 -6.52 6.74
N CYS A 6 -0.11 -6.00 7.55
CA CYS A 6 1.33 -6.23 7.42
C CYS A 6 1.95 -6.65 8.75
N LYS A 7 3.23 -7.02 8.72
CA LYS A 7 3.98 -7.33 9.92
C LYS A 7 4.17 -6.07 10.77
N HIS A 8 3.80 -6.15 12.04
CA HIS A 8 3.96 -5.05 13.00
C HIS A 8 5.42 -4.57 13.05
N GLY A 9 5.63 -3.25 12.98
CA GLY A 9 6.94 -2.62 12.97
C GLY A 9 7.66 -2.65 11.61
N ARG A 10 7.02 -3.13 10.54
CA ARG A 10 7.54 -3.13 9.17
C ARG A 10 6.83 -2.14 8.24
N GLU A 11 5.87 -1.38 8.74
CA GLU A 11 4.99 -0.49 7.97
C GLU A 11 5.80 0.51 7.13
N GLN A 12 6.68 1.29 7.78
CA GLN A 12 7.52 2.28 7.11
C GLN A 12 8.50 1.63 6.11
N HIS A 13 9.13 0.51 6.51
CA HIS A 13 10.04 -0.22 5.64
C HIS A 13 9.33 -0.73 4.36
N LEU A 14 8.09 -1.21 4.50
CA LEU A 14 7.28 -1.67 3.38
C LEU A 14 6.89 -0.52 2.44
N VAL A 15 6.51 0.65 2.99
CA VAL A 15 6.21 1.84 2.20
C VAL A 15 7.44 2.27 1.39
N VAL A 16 8.62 2.35 2.01
CA VAL A 16 9.87 2.68 1.31
C VAL A 16 10.22 1.64 0.24
N ALA A 17 10.07 0.35 0.56
CA ALA A 17 10.31 -0.72 -0.41
C ALA A 17 9.36 -0.63 -1.63
N LEU A 18 8.09 -0.29 -1.41
CA LEU A 18 7.13 -0.06 -2.48
C LEU A 18 7.48 1.16 -3.33
N MET A 19 7.85 2.28 -2.71
CA MET A 19 8.29 3.48 -3.43
C MET A 19 9.49 3.19 -4.33
N ASN A 20 10.52 2.49 -3.81
CA ASN A 20 11.68 2.08 -4.59
C ASN A 20 11.29 1.17 -5.77
N LYS A 21 10.42 0.19 -5.50
CA LYS A 21 9.88 -0.71 -6.54
C LYS A 21 9.14 0.08 -7.63
N PHE A 22 8.36 1.10 -7.27
CA PHE A 22 7.62 1.89 -8.25
C PHE A 22 8.55 2.69 -9.15
N VAL A 23 9.60 3.29 -8.58
CA VAL A 23 10.64 4.01 -9.34
C VAL A 23 11.37 3.05 -10.28
N GLU A 24 11.79 1.89 -9.80
CA GLU A 24 12.50 0.88 -10.61
C GLU A 24 11.67 0.39 -11.80
N PHE A 25 10.39 0.08 -11.59
CA PHE A 25 9.49 -0.38 -12.64
C PHE A 25 9.12 0.73 -13.63
N ALA A 26 8.99 1.98 -13.16
CA ALA A 26 8.82 3.12 -14.06
C ALA A 26 10.02 3.28 -15.00
N TYR A 27 11.26 3.12 -14.50
CA TYR A 27 12.47 3.13 -15.34
C TYR A 27 12.53 1.98 -16.35
N ARG A 28 11.89 0.84 -16.07
CA ARG A 28 11.79 -0.31 -16.98
C ARG A 28 10.69 -0.15 -18.04
N GLY A 29 9.89 0.91 -17.99
CA GLY A 29 8.74 1.11 -18.88
C GLY A 29 7.48 0.34 -18.46
N GLU A 30 7.43 -0.17 -17.22
CA GLU A 30 6.32 -0.96 -16.68
C GLU A 30 5.73 -0.31 -15.40
N PRO A 31 5.24 0.95 -15.45
CA PRO A 31 4.81 1.65 -14.24
C PRO A 31 3.56 1.01 -13.60
N PHE A 32 3.48 1.08 -12.26
CA PHE A 32 2.29 0.67 -11.53
C PHE A 32 1.18 1.72 -11.61
N MET A 33 -0.08 1.26 -11.67
CA MET A 33 -1.28 2.12 -11.61
C MET A 33 -1.71 2.41 -10.16
N VAL A 34 -0.74 2.80 -9.34
CA VAL A 34 -0.90 3.15 -7.91
C VAL A 34 -0.61 4.64 -7.75
N ILE A 35 -1.47 5.34 -7.00
CA ILE A 35 -1.39 6.79 -6.78
C ILE A 35 -0.45 7.09 -5.61
N SER A 36 -0.64 6.40 -4.49
CA SER A 36 0.14 6.62 -3.27
C SER A 36 0.19 5.37 -2.38
N VAL A 37 1.18 5.31 -1.49
CA VAL A 37 1.31 4.31 -0.43
C VAL A 37 1.62 4.99 0.89
N VAL A 38 0.92 4.60 1.96
CA VAL A 38 0.94 5.30 3.25
C VAL A 38 1.07 4.30 4.40
N SER A 39 1.92 4.63 5.38
CA SER A 39 1.91 4.04 6.71
C SER A 39 1.33 5.09 7.66
N SER A 40 0.22 4.76 8.32
CA SER A 40 -0.45 5.63 9.31
C SER A 40 -0.02 5.27 10.74
N SER A 41 -0.56 5.95 11.74
CA SER A 41 -0.46 5.63 13.17
C SER A 41 -1.02 4.24 13.53
N SER A 42 -1.86 3.68 12.64
CA SER A 42 -2.40 2.33 12.77
C SER A 42 -1.34 1.25 12.56
N ASN A 43 -0.79 0.78 13.68
CA ASN A 43 0.13 -0.33 13.73
C ASN A 43 -0.38 -1.60 13.03
N GLY A 44 0.49 -2.26 12.26
CA GLY A 44 0.20 -3.50 11.55
C GLY A 44 -0.56 -3.32 10.23
N PHE A 45 -0.70 -2.09 9.74
CA PHE A 45 -1.40 -1.80 8.49
C PHE A 45 -0.61 -0.85 7.58
N ILE A 46 -0.73 -1.09 6.28
CA ILE A 46 -0.35 -0.14 5.23
C ILE A 46 -1.55 0.13 4.33
N TYR A 47 -1.54 1.29 3.72
CA TYR A 47 -2.62 1.74 2.84
C TYR A 47 -2.08 2.00 1.44
N VAL A 48 -2.80 1.51 0.44
CA VAL A 48 -2.49 1.70 -0.98
C VAL A 48 -3.62 2.46 -1.63
N GLU A 49 -3.32 3.58 -2.26
CA GLU A 49 -4.27 4.35 -3.02
C GLU A 49 -4.21 3.94 -4.50
N ALA A 50 -5.30 3.38 -5.01
CA ALA A 50 -5.44 3.04 -6.41
C ALA A 50 -6.92 3.02 -6.80
N GLU A 51 -7.21 3.36 -8.06
CA GLU A 51 -8.58 3.39 -8.61
C GLU A 51 -9.23 2.01 -8.60
N ARG A 52 -8.44 0.95 -8.86
CA ARG A 52 -8.96 -0.41 -9.02
C ARG A 52 -8.31 -1.39 -8.05
N LYS A 53 -9.11 -2.35 -7.60
CA LYS A 53 -8.69 -3.45 -6.71
C LYS A 53 -7.45 -4.21 -7.20
N PRO A 54 -7.32 -4.59 -8.49
CA PRO A 54 -6.14 -5.29 -8.98
C PRO A 54 -4.87 -4.45 -8.83
N HIS A 55 -4.93 -3.14 -9.13
CA HIS A 55 -3.76 -2.26 -9.04
C HIS A 55 -3.20 -2.18 -7.62
N ALA A 56 -4.08 -2.11 -6.62
CA ALA A 56 -3.68 -2.10 -5.21
C ALA A 56 -3.09 -3.44 -4.73
N ARG A 57 -3.53 -4.56 -5.31
CA ARG A 57 -3.05 -5.90 -4.95
C ARG A 57 -1.73 -6.24 -5.65
N ASP A 58 -1.66 -6.03 -6.96
CA ASP A 58 -0.57 -6.51 -7.80
C ASP A 58 0.76 -5.79 -7.50
N CYS A 59 0.68 -4.55 -7.02
CA CYS A 59 1.86 -3.80 -6.60
C CYS A 59 2.59 -4.45 -5.41
N LEU A 60 1.89 -5.26 -4.61
CA LEU A 60 2.44 -5.96 -3.44
C LEU A 60 3.09 -7.32 -3.77
N ASN A 61 3.00 -7.77 -5.02
CA ASN A 61 3.62 -9.04 -5.45
C ASN A 61 5.12 -9.05 -5.15
N GLY A 62 5.60 -10.14 -4.54
CA GLY A 62 6.99 -10.30 -4.10
C GLY A 62 7.32 -9.78 -2.70
N LEU A 63 6.39 -9.11 -2.01
CA LEU A 63 6.57 -8.68 -0.62
C LEU A 63 6.11 -9.76 0.38
N ARG A 64 6.99 -10.12 1.32
CA ARG A 64 6.74 -11.20 2.31
C ARG A 64 5.98 -10.74 3.56
N ASP A 65 6.13 -9.48 3.94
CA ASP A 65 5.57 -8.96 5.21
C ASP A 65 4.14 -8.37 5.05
N VAL A 66 3.43 -8.70 3.96
CA VAL A 66 2.07 -8.20 3.68
C VAL A 66 1.11 -9.35 3.38
N GLN A 67 -0.03 -9.37 4.07
CA GLN A 67 -1.10 -10.35 3.87
C GLN A 67 -2.07 -9.85 2.80
N GLN A 68 -1.68 -10.02 1.53
CA GLN A 68 -2.43 -9.51 0.37
C GLN A 68 -3.89 -10.00 0.29
N TRP A 69 -4.17 -11.19 0.82
CA TRP A 69 -5.52 -11.79 0.78
C TRP A 69 -6.50 -11.17 1.79
N LEU A 70 -6.01 -10.46 2.82
CA LEU A 70 -6.85 -9.81 3.83
C LEU A 70 -7.20 -8.35 3.50
N MET A 71 -7.02 -7.93 2.24
CA MET A 71 -7.24 -6.53 1.88
C MET A 71 -8.71 -6.13 1.97
N LYS A 72 -8.94 -4.88 2.35
CA LYS A 72 -10.28 -4.28 2.42
C LYS A 72 -10.29 -2.91 1.77
N LEU A 73 -11.43 -2.52 1.22
CA LEU A 73 -11.67 -1.15 0.77
C LEU A 73 -11.90 -0.28 2.01
N VAL A 74 -11.21 0.84 2.10
CA VAL A 74 -11.46 1.84 3.15
C VAL A 74 -12.76 2.59 2.81
N PRO A 75 -13.74 2.67 3.71
CA PRO A 75 -14.93 3.50 3.54
C PRO A 75 -14.58 4.97 3.27
N ILE A 76 -15.36 5.64 2.42
CA ILE A 76 -15.01 6.99 1.96
C ILE A 76 -14.92 8.03 3.09
N HIS A 77 -15.74 7.87 4.13
CA HIS A 77 -15.77 8.75 5.29
C HIS A 77 -14.61 8.50 6.27
N GLU A 78 -13.88 7.39 6.14
CA GLU A 78 -12.73 7.05 6.98
C GLU A 78 -11.39 7.44 6.31
N MET A 79 -11.40 7.85 5.05
CA MET A 79 -10.16 8.10 4.30
C MET A 79 -9.29 9.19 4.90
N THR A 80 -9.90 10.29 5.38
CA THR A 80 -9.16 11.41 6.00
C THR A 80 -8.57 11.01 7.34
N SER A 81 -9.29 10.19 8.12
CA SER A 81 -8.83 9.72 9.43
C SER A 81 -7.59 8.84 9.37
N ILE A 82 -7.22 8.32 8.20
CA ILE A 82 -5.95 7.59 8.01
C ILE A 82 -4.76 8.55 8.01
N LEU A 83 -4.95 9.81 7.61
CA LEU A 83 -3.90 10.81 7.50
C LEU A 83 -3.79 11.70 8.74
N ASP A 84 -4.72 11.57 9.69
CA ASP A 84 -4.67 12.28 10.95
C ASP A 84 -3.49 11.79 11.81
N VAL A 85 -2.80 12.75 12.43
CA VAL A 85 -1.59 12.55 13.27
C VAL A 85 -1.95 12.48 14.74
#